data_AF-A0A6J7ATZ7-F1
#
_entry.id   AF-A0A6J7ATZ7-F1
#
_cell.length_a   1.000
_cell.length_b   1.000
_cell.length_c   1.000
_cell.angle_alpha   90.00
_cell.angle_beta   90.00
_cell.angle_gamma   90.00
#
_symmetry.space_group_name_H-M   'P 1'
#
loop_
_entity.id
_entity.type
_entity.pdbx_description
1 polymer ?
#
loop_
_entity_poly.entity_id
_entity_poly.type
_entity_poly.pdbx_seq_one_letter_code
_entity_poly.pdbx_strand_id
1 'polypeptide(L)'
;MTEGLRTHVPELIDPLAEYGELLWPVVERLPCVGRVFFGAHLAMPRSPDPVMSGWHAVNCLREWRGDTHWALVVAAGLTHPEASILHNAWLGYEPDWLAKSRGTTPDDLQQGWASLAKKGLVADGQVTSDGIALRQRLEDDTDRLTTLPWELLGEAASVRFAELFEPPCATLLHQVDITAGTNYQPASRERH
;
A
#
# COMPACT_ATOMS: atom_id res chain seq x y z
N MET A 1 -8.17 -18.24 5.51
CA MET A 1 -7.37 -17.63 4.43
C MET A 1 -7.15 -18.61 3.29
N THR A 2 -6.50 -19.76 3.52
CA THR A 2 -6.20 -20.75 2.47
C THR A 2 -7.44 -21.23 1.69
N GLU A 3 -8.57 -21.41 2.36
CA GLU A 3 -9.83 -21.80 1.70
C GLU A 3 -10.35 -20.74 0.72
N GLY A 4 -10.27 -19.45 1.10
CA GLY A 4 -10.63 -18.34 0.22
C GLY A 4 -9.70 -18.24 -1.00
N LEU A 5 -8.39 -18.47 -0.80
CA LEU A 5 -7.44 -18.53 -1.91
C LEU A 5 -7.78 -19.69 -2.86
N ARG A 6 -8.02 -20.91 -2.34
CA ARG A 6 -8.39 -22.07 -3.17
C ARG A 6 -9.68 -21.85 -3.96
N THR A 7 -10.63 -21.11 -3.39
CA THR A 7 -11.93 -20.86 -4.02
C THR A 7 -11.84 -19.79 -5.11
N HIS A 8 -11.12 -18.70 -4.85
CA HIS A 8 -11.20 -17.51 -5.70
C HIS A 8 -9.98 -17.29 -6.59
N VAL A 9 -8.80 -17.73 -6.16
CA VAL A 9 -7.50 -17.53 -6.85
C VAL A 9 -6.56 -18.72 -6.58
N PRO A 10 -6.96 -19.96 -6.91
CA PRO A 10 -6.15 -21.16 -6.64
C PRO A 10 -4.75 -21.09 -7.28
N GLU A 11 -4.60 -20.33 -8.37
CA GLU A 11 -3.33 -20.05 -9.04
C GLU A 11 -2.28 -19.36 -8.15
N LEU A 12 -2.68 -18.73 -7.03
CA LEU A 12 -1.74 -18.15 -6.06
C LEU A 12 -1.20 -19.14 -5.02
N ILE A 13 -1.78 -20.33 -4.90
CA ILE A 13 -1.39 -21.29 -3.85
C ILE A 13 0.07 -21.71 -3.99
N ASP A 14 0.45 -22.19 -5.18
CA ASP A 14 1.82 -22.65 -5.43
C ASP A 14 2.83 -21.48 -5.45
N PRO A 15 2.56 -20.33 -6.11
CA PRO A 15 3.42 -19.16 -6.02
C PRO A 15 3.65 -18.65 -4.61
N LEU A 16 2.63 -18.61 -3.75
CA LEU A 16 2.80 -18.20 -2.35
C LEU A 16 3.74 -19.15 -1.60
N ALA A 17 3.58 -20.47 -1.79
CA ALA A 17 4.48 -21.44 -1.18
C ALA A 17 5.92 -21.31 -1.71
N GLU A 18 6.11 -21.22 -3.03
CA GLU A 18 7.43 -21.08 -3.68
C GLU A 18 8.14 -19.80 -3.23
N TYR A 19 7.45 -18.65 -3.30
CA TYR A 19 8.06 -17.37 -2.92
C TYR A 19 8.24 -17.22 -1.42
N GLY A 20 7.49 -17.93 -0.58
CA GLY A 20 7.75 -17.94 0.86
C GLY A 20 9.19 -18.31 1.19
N GLU A 21 9.72 -19.36 0.57
CA GLU A 21 11.12 -19.80 0.75
C GLU A 21 12.14 -18.77 0.24
N LEU A 22 11.80 -18.01 -0.81
CA LEU A 22 12.67 -16.98 -1.39
C LEU A 22 12.64 -15.66 -0.62
N LEU A 23 11.47 -15.28 -0.09
CA LEU A 23 11.24 -13.98 0.53
C LEU A 23 11.65 -13.94 2.00
N TRP A 24 11.62 -15.06 2.73
CA TRP A 24 12.04 -15.04 4.14
C TRP A 24 13.50 -14.62 4.36
N PRO A 25 14.48 -15.13 3.60
CA PRO A 25 15.86 -14.65 3.69
C PRO A 25 16.02 -13.16 3.36
N VAL A 26 15.15 -12.62 2.48
CA VAL A 26 15.10 -11.17 2.19
C VAL A 26 14.56 -10.42 3.40
N VAL A 27 13.38 -10.81 3.89
CA VAL A 27 12.68 -10.21 5.04
C VAL A 27 13.59 -10.13 6.27
N GLU A 28 14.30 -11.20 6.59
CA GLU A 28 15.20 -11.28 7.76
C GLU A 28 16.39 -10.30 7.69
N ARG A 29 16.74 -9.83 6.50
CA ARG A 29 17.84 -8.89 6.26
C ARG A 29 17.39 -7.43 6.23
N LEU A 30 16.07 -7.17 6.24
CA LEU A 30 15.56 -5.82 6.13
C LEU A 30 15.72 -5.04 7.45
N PRO A 31 16.15 -3.77 7.40
CA PRO A 31 16.29 -2.95 8.61
C PRO A 31 14.94 -2.68 9.29
N CYS A 32 14.86 -3.01 10.58
CA CYS A 32 13.64 -2.86 11.38
C CYS A 32 13.49 -1.47 12.05
N VAL A 33 14.58 -0.70 12.18
CA VAL A 33 14.56 0.57 12.91
C VAL A 33 13.52 1.54 12.34
N GLY A 34 12.66 2.08 13.20
CA GLY A 34 11.58 2.99 12.82
C GLY A 34 10.39 2.35 12.09
N ARG A 35 10.42 1.04 11.84
CA ARG A 35 9.38 0.31 11.11
C ARG A 35 8.58 -0.60 12.03
N VAL A 36 7.61 0.01 12.72
CA VAL A 36 6.89 -0.63 13.81
C VAL A 36 5.96 -1.74 13.30
N PHE A 37 5.24 -1.52 12.20
CA PHE A 37 4.34 -2.53 11.65
C PHE A 37 5.13 -3.71 11.07
N PHE A 38 6.23 -3.43 10.36
CA PHE A 38 7.16 -4.47 9.92
C PHE A 38 7.69 -5.28 11.10
N GLY A 39 8.20 -4.62 12.15
CA GLY A 39 8.74 -5.30 13.32
C GLY A 39 7.68 -6.16 14.03
N ALA A 40 6.45 -5.67 14.14
CA ALA A 40 5.33 -6.41 14.71
C ALA A 40 5.00 -7.66 13.88
N HIS A 41 4.94 -7.55 12.55
CA HIS A 41 4.73 -8.68 11.65
C HIS A 41 5.89 -9.68 11.70
N LEU A 42 7.15 -9.20 11.72
CA LEU A 42 8.34 -10.05 11.77
C LEU A 42 8.41 -10.88 13.07
N ALA A 43 7.91 -10.33 14.18
CA ALA A 43 7.89 -11.02 15.48
C ALA A 43 6.79 -12.11 15.59
N MET A 44 5.83 -12.15 14.67
CA MET A 44 4.79 -13.18 14.68
C MET A 44 5.41 -14.56 14.35
N PRO A 45 4.98 -15.66 14.99
CA PRO A 45 5.44 -16.99 14.64
C PRO A 45 5.14 -17.34 13.19
N ARG A 46 6.12 -17.90 12.48
CA ARG A 46 5.91 -18.40 11.12
C ARG A 46 5.01 -19.63 11.14
N SER A 47 4.04 -19.66 10.23
CA SER A 47 3.19 -20.83 10.04
C SER A 47 4.01 -21.99 9.44
N PRO A 48 3.80 -23.25 9.87
CA PRO A 48 4.38 -24.42 9.20
C PRO A 48 3.72 -24.74 7.86
N ASP A 49 2.53 -24.17 7.58
CA ASP A 49 1.91 -24.23 6.25
C ASP A 49 2.67 -23.29 5.28
N PRO A 50 3.24 -23.80 4.17
CA PRO A 50 4.05 -23.01 3.24
C PRO A 50 3.32 -21.83 2.62
N VAL A 51 2.02 -21.98 2.30
CA VAL A 51 1.20 -20.92 1.69
C VAL A 51 0.99 -19.78 2.69
N MET A 52 0.65 -20.13 3.93
CA MET A 52 0.50 -19.16 5.01
C MET A 52 1.83 -18.48 5.34
N SER A 53 2.94 -19.22 5.31
CA SER A 53 4.29 -18.71 5.52
C SER A 53 4.67 -17.69 4.43
N GLY A 54 4.41 -18.00 3.17
CA GLY A 54 4.67 -17.08 2.06
C GLY A 54 3.79 -15.83 2.08
N TRP A 55 2.50 -15.98 2.40
CA TRP A 55 1.61 -14.84 2.60
C TRP A 55 2.11 -13.91 3.72
N HIS A 56 2.64 -14.49 4.79
CA HIS A 56 3.22 -13.73 5.89
C HIS A 56 4.47 -12.98 5.43
N ALA A 57 5.37 -13.62 4.68
CA ALA A 57 6.55 -12.95 4.12
C ALA A 57 6.16 -11.76 3.21
N VAL A 58 5.17 -11.92 2.32
CA VAL A 58 4.64 -10.82 1.49
C VAL A 58 4.08 -9.68 2.34
N ASN A 59 3.37 -9.98 3.44
CA ASN A 59 2.88 -8.93 4.34
C ASN A 59 4.01 -8.21 5.08
N CYS A 60 5.08 -8.90 5.47
CA CYS A 60 6.25 -8.26 6.03
C CYS A 60 6.83 -7.23 5.03
N LEU A 61 6.97 -7.58 3.75
CA LEU A 61 7.42 -6.64 2.73
C LEU A 61 6.47 -5.45 2.55
N ARG A 62 5.15 -5.72 2.54
CA ARG A 62 4.12 -4.67 2.46
C ARG A 62 4.26 -3.67 3.62
N GLU A 63 4.39 -4.15 4.85
CA GLU A 63 4.51 -3.27 6.01
C GLU A 63 5.85 -2.55 6.05
N TRP A 64 6.93 -3.19 5.59
CA TRP A 64 8.23 -2.53 5.50
C TRP A 64 8.22 -1.34 4.53
N ARG A 65 7.56 -1.49 3.36
CA ARG A 65 7.30 -0.38 2.43
C ARG A 65 6.37 0.66 3.06
N GLY A 66 5.28 0.20 3.68
CA GLY A 66 4.27 1.06 4.31
C GLY A 66 4.82 1.96 5.42
N ASP A 67 5.63 1.41 6.33
CA ASP A 67 6.31 2.18 7.37
C ASP A 67 7.23 3.25 6.77
N THR A 68 7.93 2.92 5.67
CA THR A 68 8.80 3.88 4.95
C THR A 68 7.97 5.02 4.34
N HIS A 69 6.84 4.69 3.71
CA HIS A 69 5.93 5.69 3.15
C HIS A 69 5.38 6.63 4.24
N TRP A 70 4.92 6.09 5.37
CA TRP A 70 4.40 6.91 6.47
C TRP A 70 5.47 7.80 7.08
N ALA A 71 6.73 7.34 7.17
CA ALA A 71 7.83 8.17 7.61
C ALA A 71 8.05 9.38 6.68
N LEU A 72 7.93 9.19 5.35
CA LEU A 72 8.04 10.28 4.37
C LEU A 72 6.87 11.27 4.49
N VAL A 73 5.64 10.78 4.63
CA VAL A 73 4.44 11.61 4.84
C VAL A 73 4.59 12.48 6.09
N VAL A 74 5.04 11.88 7.21
CA VAL A 74 5.30 12.60 8.46
C VAL A 74 6.44 13.61 8.30
N ALA A 75 7.53 13.24 7.62
CA ALA A 75 8.65 14.14 7.37
C ALA A 75 8.28 15.34 6.48
N ALA A 76 7.31 15.18 5.58
CA ALA A 76 6.72 16.28 4.81
C ALA A 76 5.76 17.17 5.62
N GLY A 77 5.57 16.87 6.91
CA GLY A 77 4.68 17.62 7.80
C GLY A 77 3.21 17.44 7.46
N LEU A 78 2.84 16.35 6.80
CA LEU A 78 1.46 16.04 6.44
C LEU A 78 0.78 15.21 7.54
N THR A 79 -0.48 15.52 7.81
CA THR A 79 -1.37 14.68 8.61
C THR A 79 -2.07 13.64 7.72
N HIS A 80 -2.71 12.65 8.35
CA HIS A 80 -3.46 11.63 7.61
C HIS A 80 -4.58 12.20 6.71
N PRO A 81 -5.44 13.13 7.19
CA PRO A 81 -6.41 13.80 6.32
C PRO A 81 -5.77 14.54 5.15
N GLU A 82 -4.67 15.26 5.39
CA GLU A 82 -3.99 16.03 4.34
C GLU A 82 -3.42 15.13 3.25
N ALA A 83 -2.71 14.06 3.63
CA ALA A 83 -2.21 13.07 2.67
C ALA A 83 -3.35 12.43 1.86
N SER A 84 -4.48 12.14 2.51
CA SER A 84 -5.66 11.59 1.86
C SER A 84 -6.32 12.57 0.88
N ILE A 85 -6.39 13.86 1.21
CA ILE A 85 -6.91 14.91 0.31
C ILE A 85 -6.03 15.02 -0.93
N LEU A 86 -4.71 15.10 -0.76
CA LEU A 86 -3.77 15.19 -1.89
C LEU A 86 -3.85 13.96 -2.79
N HIS A 87 -3.91 12.76 -2.20
CA HIS A 87 -4.04 11.53 -2.97
C HIS A 87 -5.40 11.40 -3.67
N ASN A 88 -6.50 11.82 -3.02
CA ASN A 88 -7.83 11.86 -3.63
C ASN A 88 -7.86 12.74 -4.88
N ALA A 89 -7.23 13.91 -4.81
CA ALA A 89 -7.13 14.83 -5.94
C ALA A 89 -6.29 14.25 -7.08
N TRP A 90 -5.17 13.57 -6.77
CA TRP A 90 -4.36 12.90 -7.78
C TRP A 90 -5.12 11.76 -8.49
N LEU A 91 -5.93 11.00 -7.74
CA LEU A 91 -6.78 9.93 -8.30
C LEU A 91 -7.99 10.47 -9.09
N GLY A 92 -8.31 11.76 -8.98
CA GLY A 92 -9.49 12.35 -9.62
C GLY A 92 -10.82 11.82 -9.07
N TYR A 93 -10.88 11.47 -7.79
CA TYR A 93 -12.12 11.04 -7.15
C TYR A 93 -13.03 12.20 -6.78
N GLU A 94 -14.29 11.86 -6.52
CA GLU A 94 -15.25 12.77 -5.89
C GLU A 94 -14.64 13.42 -4.64
N PRO A 95 -14.98 14.70 -4.36
CA PRO A 95 -14.39 15.44 -3.25
C PRO A 95 -14.41 14.66 -1.93
N ASP A 96 -13.22 14.54 -1.34
CA ASP A 96 -12.94 13.93 -0.03
C ASP A 96 -13.29 12.45 0.11
N TRP A 97 -13.66 11.80 -0.99
CA TRP A 97 -14.20 10.46 -0.94
C TRP A 97 -13.21 9.47 -0.32
N LEU A 98 -11.91 9.56 -0.65
CA LEU A 98 -10.88 8.71 -0.09
C LEU A 98 -10.71 8.94 1.43
N ALA A 99 -10.66 10.20 1.89
CA ALA A 99 -10.53 10.52 3.31
C ALA A 99 -11.72 9.98 4.11
N LYS A 100 -12.95 10.18 3.60
CA LYS A 100 -14.19 9.65 4.19
C LYS A 100 -14.20 8.12 4.24
N SER A 101 -13.77 7.46 3.16
CA SER A 101 -13.68 6.00 3.10
C SER A 101 -12.72 5.40 4.15
N ARG A 102 -11.75 6.20 4.63
CA ARG A 102 -10.78 5.84 5.67
C ARG A 102 -11.19 6.31 7.07
N GLY A 103 -12.43 6.77 7.25
CA GLY A 103 -12.97 7.16 8.54
C GLY A 103 -12.53 8.55 9.02
N THR A 104 -12.00 9.40 8.14
CA THR A 104 -11.70 10.80 8.49
C THR A 104 -12.98 11.53 8.83
N THR A 105 -13.02 12.18 10.01
CA THR A 105 -14.20 12.92 10.45
C THR A 105 -14.40 14.21 9.64
N PRO A 106 -15.63 14.76 9.55
CA PRO A 106 -15.86 16.04 8.88
C PRO A 106 -14.99 17.18 9.43
N ASP A 107 -14.78 17.20 10.75
CA ASP A 107 -13.97 18.24 11.41
C ASP A 107 -12.49 18.11 11.05
N ASP A 108 -11.93 16.89 11.09
CA ASP A 108 -10.54 16.62 10.69
C ASP A 108 -10.31 16.96 9.21
N LEU A 109 -11.31 16.67 8.37
CA LEU A 109 -11.28 16.97 6.94
C LEU A 109 -11.26 18.48 6.69
N GLN A 110 -12.13 19.23 7.36
CA GLN A 110 -12.15 20.69 7.29
C GLN A 110 -10.82 21.30 7.74
N GLN A 111 -10.27 20.79 8.85
CA GLN A 111 -8.95 21.21 9.35
C GLN A 111 -7.84 20.89 8.35
N GLY A 112 -7.88 19.72 7.71
CA GLY A 112 -6.96 19.30 6.65
C GLY A 112 -6.97 20.25 5.47
N TRP A 113 -8.14 20.59 4.93
CA TRP A 113 -8.28 21.57 3.84
C TRP A 113 -7.74 22.95 4.23
N ALA A 114 -8.10 23.45 5.42
CA ALA A 114 -7.64 24.75 5.90
C ALA A 114 -6.12 24.79 6.11
N SER A 115 -5.53 23.69 6.59
CA SER A 115 -4.09 23.56 6.77
C SER A 115 -3.35 23.46 5.44
N LEU A 116 -3.84 22.67 4.47
CA LEU A 116 -3.27 22.60 3.13
C LEU A 116 -3.33 23.97 2.41
N ALA A 117 -4.40 24.74 2.61
CA ALA A 117 -4.49 26.10 2.07
C ALA A 117 -3.41 27.02 2.65
N LYS A 118 -3.15 26.94 3.96
CA LYS A 118 -2.03 27.68 4.61
C LYS A 118 -0.67 27.24 4.10
N LYS A 119 -0.53 25.97 3.68
CA LYS A 119 0.70 25.42 3.06
C LYS A 119 0.83 25.75 1.57
N GLY A 120 -0.15 26.44 0.97
CA GLY A 120 -0.19 26.74 -0.46
C GLY A 120 -0.48 25.53 -1.35
N LEU A 121 -0.88 24.40 -0.75
CA LEU A 121 -1.17 23.16 -1.48
C LEU A 121 -2.63 23.08 -1.93
N VAL A 122 -3.48 23.98 -1.44
CA VAL A 122 -4.87 24.16 -1.85
C VAL A 122 -5.13 25.62 -2.17
N ALA A 123 -5.88 25.87 -3.24
CA ALA A 123 -6.41 27.18 -3.59
C ALA A 123 -7.83 27.01 -4.17
N ASP A 124 -8.73 27.95 -3.86
CA ASP A 124 -10.10 27.97 -4.39
C ASP A 124 -10.87 26.63 -4.25
N GLY A 125 -10.64 25.92 -3.13
CA GLY A 125 -11.28 24.64 -2.83
C GLY A 125 -10.73 23.45 -3.63
N GLN A 126 -9.60 23.61 -4.32
CA GLN A 126 -8.95 22.56 -5.11
C GLN A 126 -7.49 22.37 -4.70
N VAL A 127 -6.98 21.15 -4.84
CA VAL A 127 -5.55 20.87 -4.68
C VAL A 127 -4.79 21.50 -5.84
N THR A 128 -3.74 22.24 -5.52
CA THR A 128 -2.89 22.92 -6.50
C THR A 128 -1.96 21.95 -7.21
N SER A 129 -1.33 22.41 -8.31
CA SER A 129 -0.24 21.67 -8.95
C SER A 129 0.90 21.32 -7.99
N ASP A 130 1.19 22.19 -7.02
CA ASP A 130 2.25 21.96 -6.02
C ASP A 130 1.86 20.87 -5.03
N GLY A 131 0.57 20.77 -4.67
CA GLY A 131 0.00 19.67 -3.90
C GLY A 131 0.12 18.33 -4.62
N ILE A 132 -0.25 18.30 -5.90
CA ILE A 132 -0.11 17.13 -6.77
C ILE A 132 1.37 16.73 -6.91
N ALA A 133 2.26 17.70 -7.14
CA ALA A 133 3.70 17.46 -7.26
C ALA A 133 4.31 16.96 -5.95
N LEU A 134 3.88 17.48 -4.79
CA LEU A 134 4.31 16.97 -3.48
C LEU A 134 3.90 15.51 -3.30
N ARG A 135 2.65 15.16 -3.60
CA ARG A 135 2.19 13.77 -3.53
C ARG A 135 3.05 12.87 -4.42
N GLN A 136 3.30 13.27 -5.68
CA GLN A 136 4.09 12.45 -6.60
C GLN A 136 5.51 12.24 -6.09
N ARG A 137 6.17 13.31 -5.60
CA ARG A 137 7.51 13.19 -4.99
C ARG A 137 7.56 12.20 -3.82
N LEU A 138 6.52 12.17 -2.98
CA LEU A 138 6.45 11.23 -1.86
C LEU A 138 6.34 9.78 -2.31
N GLU A 139 5.61 9.49 -3.39
CA GLU A 139 5.56 8.14 -3.97
C GLU A 139 6.88 7.76 -4.63
N ASP A 140 7.48 8.66 -5.42
CA ASP A 140 8.77 8.42 -6.08
C ASP A 140 9.86 8.14 -5.03
N ASP A 141 9.88 8.90 -3.93
CA ASP A 141 10.79 8.67 -2.81
C ASP A 141 10.46 7.38 -2.05
N THR A 142 9.18 7.00 -1.95
CA THR A 142 8.80 5.71 -1.36
C THR A 142 9.38 4.58 -2.19
N ASP A 143 9.20 4.59 -3.50
CA ASP A 143 9.71 3.54 -4.38
C ASP A 143 11.24 3.50 -4.37
N ARG A 144 11.90 4.66 -4.48
CA ARG A 144 13.36 4.78 -4.40
C ARG A 144 13.94 4.26 -3.08
N LEU A 145 13.27 4.53 -1.96
CA LEU A 145 13.76 4.11 -0.63
C LEU A 145 13.34 2.68 -0.28
N THR A 146 12.56 2.02 -1.13
CA THR A 146 12.06 0.67 -0.88
C THR A 146 12.47 -0.36 -1.92
N THR A 147 13.57 -0.09 -2.65
CA THR A 147 14.16 -1.02 -3.62
C THR A 147 14.84 -2.23 -2.98
N LEU A 148 15.37 -2.08 -1.76
CA LEU A 148 16.22 -3.09 -1.10
C LEU A 148 15.64 -4.52 -1.11
N PRO A 149 14.36 -4.78 -0.76
CA PRO A 149 13.82 -6.14 -0.82
C PRO A 149 13.95 -6.79 -2.21
N TRP A 150 13.73 -6.01 -3.26
CA TRP A 150 13.80 -6.47 -4.65
C TRP A 150 15.25 -6.66 -5.12
N GLU A 151 16.16 -5.79 -4.68
CA GLU A 151 17.60 -5.96 -4.91
C GLU A 151 18.13 -7.24 -4.24
N LEU A 152 17.67 -7.55 -3.03
CA LEU A 152 18.04 -8.76 -2.30
C LEU A 152 17.44 -10.03 -2.90
N LEU A 153 16.21 -9.95 -3.41
CA LEU A 153 15.54 -11.04 -4.12
C LEU A 153 16.18 -11.31 -5.50
N GLY A 154 16.66 -10.26 -6.14
CA GLY A 154 17.22 -10.29 -7.50
C GLY A 154 16.16 -9.95 -8.55
N GLU A 155 16.61 -9.32 -9.65
CA GLU A 155 15.74 -8.78 -10.71
C GLU A 155 14.82 -9.84 -11.32
N ALA A 156 15.38 -10.97 -11.77
CA ALA A 156 14.59 -12.01 -12.45
C ALA A 156 13.48 -12.60 -11.56
N ALA A 157 13.77 -12.83 -10.27
CA ALA A 157 12.77 -13.30 -9.31
C ALA A 157 11.76 -12.20 -8.96
N SER A 158 12.17 -10.93 -8.95
CA SER A 158 11.25 -9.81 -8.70
C SER A 158 10.27 -9.60 -9.86
N VAL A 159 10.75 -9.69 -11.12
CA VAL A 159 9.89 -9.62 -12.31
C VAL A 159 8.91 -10.78 -12.31
N ARG A 160 9.39 -12.01 -12.09
CA ARG A 160 8.54 -13.20 -12.02
C ARG A 160 7.54 -13.13 -10.86
N PHE A 161 7.86 -12.46 -9.76
CA PHE A 161 6.91 -12.21 -8.68
C PHE A 161 5.75 -11.34 -9.19
N ALA A 162 6.03 -10.22 -9.86
CA ALA A 162 4.99 -9.37 -10.42
C ALA A 162 4.11 -10.15 -11.43
N GLU A 163 4.71 -10.87 -12.37
CA GLU A 163 4.00 -11.68 -13.37
C GLU A 163 3.03 -12.70 -12.77
N LEU A 164 3.38 -13.29 -11.62
CA LEU A 164 2.55 -14.31 -10.95
C LEU A 164 1.50 -13.70 -10.02
N PHE A 165 1.81 -12.58 -9.35
CA PHE A 165 0.97 -12.03 -8.28
C PHE A 165 0.04 -10.90 -8.73
N GLU A 166 0.35 -10.19 -9.83
CA GLU A 166 -0.50 -9.11 -10.34
C GLU A 166 -1.82 -9.61 -10.94
N PRO A 167 -1.86 -10.61 -11.84
CA PRO A 167 -3.12 -11.00 -12.49
C PRO A 167 -4.23 -11.43 -11.51
N PRO A 168 -3.94 -12.22 -10.45
CA PRO A 168 -4.95 -12.59 -9.46
C PRO A 168 -5.53 -11.40 -8.66
N CYS A 169 -4.82 -10.26 -8.57
CA CYS A 169 -5.33 -9.07 -7.90
C CYS A 169 -6.61 -8.54 -8.57
N ALA A 170 -6.70 -8.60 -9.91
CA ALA A 170 -7.91 -8.21 -10.63
C ALA A 170 -9.11 -9.10 -10.29
N THR A 171 -8.89 -10.43 -10.18
CA THR A 171 -9.91 -11.38 -9.75
C THR A 171 -10.38 -11.08 -8.33
N LEU A 172 -9.46 -10.79 -7.41
CA LEU A 172 -9.80 -10.43 -6.03
C LEU A 172 -10.57 -9.11 -5.94
N LEU A 173 -10.22 -8.10 -6.74
CA LEU A 173 -10.97 -6.85 -6.81
C LEU A 173 -12.38 -7.04 -7.37
N HIS A 174 -12.54 -7.91 -8.37
CA HIS A 174 -13.87 -8.27 -8.86
C HIS A 174 -14.72 -8.95 -7.77
N GLN A 175 -14.11 -9.80 -6.92
CA GLN A 175 -14.81 -10.36 -5.76
C GLN A 175 -15.21 -9.29 -4.75
N VAL A 176 -14.39 -8.25 -4.54
CA VAL A 176 -14.77 -7.09 -3.72
C VAL A 176 -15.98 -6.36 -4.31
N ASP A 177 -16.07 -6.25 -5.64
CA ASP A 177 -17.24 -5.65 -6.30
C ASP A 177 -18.52 -6.43 -6.02
N ILE A 178 -18.46 -7.75 -6.10
CA ILE A 178 -19.60 -8.64 -5.84
C ILE A 178 -20.04 -8.56 -4.38
N THR A 179 -19.08 -8.49 -3.45
CA THR A 179 -19.35 -8.68 -2.01
C THR A 179 -19.55 -7.37 -1.24
N ALA A 180 -18.91 -6.28 -1.65
CA ALA A 180 -18.92 -4.99 -0.96
C ALA A 180 -19.29 -3.81 -1.86
N GLY A 181 -19.24 -3.98 -3.19
CA GLY A 181 -19.58 -2.96 -4.18
C GLY A 181 -18.36 -2.20 -4.74
N THR A 182 -18.58 -1.53 -5.87
CA THR A 182 -17.53 -0.91 -6.69
C THR A 182 -16.81 0.29 -6.06
N ASN A 183 -17.31 0.76 -4.92
CA ASN A 183 -16.71 1.85 -4.16
C ASN A 183 -15.67 1.35 -3.13
N TYR A 184 -15.53 0.04 -2.90
CA TYR A 184 -14.52 -0.47 -1.96
C TYR A 184 -13.14 -0.62 -2.61
N GLN A 185 -12.07 -0.63 -1.81
CA GLN A 185 -10.67 -0.72 -2.26
C GLN A 185 -10.29 0.21 -3.43
N PRO A 186 -10.58 1.50 -3.34
CA PRO A 186 -10.39 2.45 -4.43
C PRO A 186 -8.96 2.56 -4.93
N ALA A 187 -8.01 2.66 -3.99
CA ALA A 187 -6.59 2.83 -4.29
C ALA A 187 -6.00 1.62 -5.04
N SER A 188 -6.72 0.50 -5.09
CA SER A 188 -6.31 -0.71 -5.81
C SER A 188 -6.89 -0.79 -7.23
N ARG A 189 -7.70 0.18 -7.67
CA ARG A 189 -8.41 0.11 -8.96
C ARG A 189 -7.62 0.84 -10.05
N GLU A 190 -7.37 0.17 -11.16
CA GLU A 190 -6.89 0.80 -12.39
C GLU A 190 -7.96 1.76 -12.93
N ARG A 191 -7.57 2.99 -13.28
CA ARG A 191 -8.42 3.91 -14.03
C ARG A 191 -7.62 4.51 -15.19
N HIS A 192 -8.23 4.47 -16.37
CA HIS A 192 -7.75 5.07 -17.62
C HIS A 192 -7.81 6.59 -17.60
#